data_AF-A0A381TPA8-F1
#
_entry.id   AF-A0A381TPA8-F1
#
_cell.length_a   1.000
_cell.length_b   1.000
_cell.length_c   1.000
_cell.angle_alpha   90.00
_cell.angle_beta   90.00
_cell.angle_gamma   90.00
#
_symmetry.space_group_name_H-M   'P 1'
#
loop_
_entity.id
_entity.type
_entity.pdbx_description
1 polymer ?
#
loop_
_entity_poly.entity_id
_entity_poly.type
_entity_poly.pdbx_seq_one_letter_code
_entity_poly.pdbx_strand_id
1 'polypeptide(L)'
;MNRRTWVSATATRNYAINDPLLDWLHYHGKSKGFKPDTEYSDYDERTDFRLFIMNQGNRFESAVMKYISELFPVHRVREPMESSSDDSVFSKTLSAMQSGSPVIYQAVLRDEQTETYGIADFLIRSDVFGELFSRYREDESVKLGSPFLGSESWHYRILDAKFTTLRFSAAGNLLTSGSAWAYMLQLFIYNRALGNMQGYAPPHAYLLGRKWSQTARGETLRGTNFMDRLGEVSMDYFSTSRGTLENAVANACEWIRNVRTNGHSWDPFPIPSVPELRPNMSSTADQPWHHAKSEINDTLKDLTTLWGVGVEKRNLANREGIFKWNHDGLKAEDLSIKAKGSAKTLQAILDVNRIETGPVEPSFIEDPDNTWRQPATVEFFVDFETVSDLNDDFANSPESGGTPLIFMIGCGHLEEEKWIWRGFTTDRLTEEHEGLIIDQWMDYMYQVQNRLDPSGYKPTVFHWSHAEVSTFDSAFNSAKNRHIDKEWPSLNWYDFLKEVIKKEPVVVNGAFGFGLKAIAGSLNSQGLIETSWEAGPTDGLGAMVGAWWADGQAEQHGLTMTDIPMVREISEYNEVDCKVMMEIIEYLRKNH
;
A
#
# COMPACT_ATOMS: atom_id res chain seq x y z
N MET A 1 -15.40 30.96 -4.59
CA MET A 1 -15.08 29.74 -5.38
C MET A 1 -16.32 28.86 -5.58
N ASN A 2 -16.70 28.50 -6.81
CA ASN A 2 -17.81 27.58 -7.07
C ASN A 2 -17.34 26.12 -6.95
N ARG A 3 -17.76 25.41 -5.90
CA ARG A 3 -17.31 24.02 -5.63
C ARG A 3 -17.73 23.00 -6.71
N ARG A 4 -18.69 23.31 -7.58
CA ARG A 4 -19.07 22.41 -8.68
C ARG A 4 -18.00 22.37 -9.77
N THR A 5 -17.43 23.53 -10.13
CA THR A 5 -16.48 23.64 -11.24
C THR A 5 -15.02 23.59 -10.77
N TRP A 6 -14.74 24.08 -9.56
CA TRP A 6 -13.39 24.09 -9.01
C TRP A 6 -12.94 22.72 -8.51
N VAL A 7 -11.80 22.25 -9.01
CA VAL A 7 -11.23 20.94 -8.65
C VAL A 7 -10.01 21.12 -7.75
N SER A 8 -10.01 20.47 -6.58
CA SER A 8 -8.84 20.46 -5.71
C SER A 8 -7.78 19.53 -6.29
N ALA A 9 -6.50 19.85 -6.09
CA ALA A 9 -5.41 19.00 -6.56
C ALA A 9 -5.52 17.56 -6.03
N THR A 10 -5.91 17.40 -4.76
CA THR A 10 -6.14 16.11 -4.12
C THR A 10 -7.29 15.30 -4.72
N ALA A 11 -8.31 15.94 -5.30
CA ALA A 11 -9.45 15.25 -5.92
C ALA A 11 -9.06 14.49 -7.19
N THR A 12 -7.88 14.76 -7.78
CA THR A 12 -7.40 14.05 -8.97
C THR A 12 -6.84 12.65 -8.67
N ARG A 13 -6.65 12.32 -7.37
CA ARG A 13 -5.94 11.12 -6.92
C ARG A 13 -6.54 9.81 -7.46
N ASN A 14 -7.84 9.60 -7.28
CA ASN A 14 -8.49 8.32 -7.60
C ASN A 14 -8.45 8.03 -9.10
N TYR A 15 -8.71 9.06 -9.92
CA TYR A 15 -8.48 8.99 -11.36
C TYR A 15 -7.02 8.64 -11.70
N ALA A 16 -6.05 9.29 -11.03
CA ALA A 16 -4.62 9.07 -11.27
C ALA A 16 -4.14 7.64 -10.93
N ILE A 17 -4.78 6.98 -9.97
CA ILE A 17 -4.48 5.58 -9.60
C ILE A 17 -5.37 4.56 -10.33
N ASN A 18 -6.11 5.01 -11.36
CA ASN A 18 -7.01 4.19 -12.17
C ASN A 18 -8.15 3.54 -11.36
N ASP A 19 -8.72 4.25 -10.38
CA ASP A 19 -9.92 3.82 -9.66
C ASP A 19 -10.96 4.96 -9.54
N PRO A 20 -11.43 5.53 -10.67
CA PRO A 20 -12.39 6.64 -10.68
C PRO A 20 -13.76 6.28 -10.09
N LEU A 21 -14.10 4.99 -9.98
CA LEU A 21 -15.30 4.52 -9.28
C LEU A 21 -15.37 5.07 -7.84
N LEU A 22 -14.23 5.21 -7.16
CA LEU A 22 -14.15 5.75 -5.80
C LEU A 22 -14.60 7.21 -5.73
N ASP A 23 -14.35 8.02 -6.76
CA ASP A 23 -14.86 9.39 -6.83
C ASP A 23 -16.39 9.39 -6.93
N TRP A 24 -16.94 8.51 -7.77
CA TRP A 24 -18.38 8.39 -7.90
C TRP A 24 -19.04 7.91 -6.61
N LEU A 25 -18.48 6.89 -5.95
CA LEU A 25 -18.96 6.40 -4.65
C LEU A 25 -18.89 7.51 -3.59
N HIS A 26 -17.81 8.30 -3.56
CA HIS A 26 -17.68 9.43 -2.65
C HIS A 26 -18.81 10.47 -2.78
N TYR A 27 -19.22 10.82 -4.01
CA TYR A 27 -20.28 11.82 -4.21
C TYR A 27 -21.70 11.24 -4.21
N HIS A 28 -21.89 10.02 -4.73
CA HIS A 28 -23.21 9.48 -5.05
C HIS A 28 -23.51 8.12 -4.41
N GLY A 29 -22.50 7.41 -3.88
CA GLY A 29 -22.63 6.04 -3.35
C GLY A 29 -23.77 5.88 -2.36
N LYS A 30 -23.83 6.73 -1.33
CA LYS A 30 -24.92 6.74 -0.32
C LYS A 30 -26.30 6.92 -0.94
N SER A 31 -26.44 7.86 -1.87
CA SER A 31 -27.72 8.11 -2.56
C SER A 31 -28.16 6.94 -3.44
N LYS A 32 -27.21 6.06 -3.79
CA LYS A 32 -27.40 4.85 -4.60
C LYS A 32 -27.49 3.58 -3.76
N GLY A 33 -27.47 3.69 -2.44
CA GLY A 33 -27.63 2.58 -1.50
C GLY A 33 -26.32 1.95 -1.00
N PHE A 34 -25.17 2.39 -1.50
CA PHE A 34 -23.86 1.92 -1.02
C PHE A 34 -23.49 2.59 0.30
N LYS A 35 -22.81 1.85 1.17
CA LYS A 35 -22.33 2.35 2.46
C LYS A 35 -20.81 2.38 2.48
N PRO A 36 -20.20 3.40 3.11
CA PRO A 36 -18.77 3.37 3.37
C PRO A 36 -18.46 2.31 4.43
N ASP A 37 -17.25 1.77 4.40
CA ASP A 37 -16.74 0.73 5.31
C ASP A 37 -16.93 1.12 6.78
N THR A 38 -16.81 2.42 7.11
CA THR A 38 -17.01 2.98 8.45
C THR A 38 -18.43 2.85 9.01
N GLU A 39 -19.41 2.44 8.20
CA GLU A 39 -20.81 2.24 8.62
C GLU A 39 -21.20 0.78 8.83
N TYR A 40 -20.27 -0.16 8.61
CA TYR A 40 -20.50 -1.58 8.87
C TYR A 40 -20.19 -1.92 10.35
N SER A 41 -20.83 -2.98 10.87
CA SER A 41 -20.74 -3.34 12.29
C SER A 41 -19.40 -3.95 12.70
N ASP A 42 -18.65 -4.44 11.73
CA ASP A 42 -17.32 -5.03 11.86
C ASP A 42 -16.19 -4.00 11.65
N TYR A 43 -16.52 -2.72 11.44
CA TYR A 43 -15.51 -1.66 11.37
C TYR A 43 -14.91 -1.36 12.75
N ASP A 44 -13.58 -1.37 12.82
CA ASP A 44 -12.82 -0.92 13.98
C ASP A 44 -11.80 0.14 13.59
N GLU A 45 -11.96 1.36 14.11
CA GLU A 45 -11.03 2.47 13.83
C GLU A 45 -9.59 2.18 14.30
N ARG A 46 -9.42 1.27 15.26
CA ARG A 46 -8.13 0.89 15.84
C ARG A 46 -7.29 0.01 14.91
N THR A 47 -7.93 -0.58 13.89
CA THR A 47 -7.26 -1.38 12.85
C THR A 47 -7.26 -0.68 11.49
N ASP A 48 -7.75 0.57 11.41
CA ASP A 48 -7.83 1.33 10.15
C ASP A 48 -6.45 1.85 9.69
N PHE A 49 -5.82 1.11 8.78
CA PHE A 49 -4.52 1.47 8.20
C PHE A 49 -4.53 2.79 7.45
N ARG A 50 -5.64 3.16 6.78
CA ARG A 50 -5.72 4.42 6.05
C ARG A 50 -5.73 5.59 7.02
N LEU A 51 -6.53 5.50 8.08
CA LEU A 51 -6.57 6.50 9.14
C LEU A 51 -5.19 6.67 9.79
N PHE A 52 -4.53 5.56 10.12
CA PHE A 52 -3.17 5.56 10.64
C PHE A 52 -2.17 6.29 9.72
N ILE A 53 -2.12 5.94 8.43
CA ILE A 53 -1.18 6.56 7.48
C ILE A 53 -1.48 8.04 7.26
N MET A 54 -2.75 8.44 7.25
CA MET A 54 -3.13 9.85 7.17
C MET A 54 -2.62 10.64 8.39
N ASN A 55 -2.76 10.08 9.59
CA ASN A 55 -2.26 10.70 10.81
C ASN A 55 -0.72 10.79 10.84
N GLN A 56 -0.03 9.73 10.42
CA GLN A 56 1.43 9.75 10.25
C GLN A 56 1.88 10.77 9.19
N GLY A 57 1.11 10.93 8.12
CA GLY A 57 1.28 11.99 7.12
C GLY A 57 1.31 13.39 7.74
N ASN A 58 0.30 13.71 8.54
CA ASN A 58 0.18 15.02 9.20
C ASN A 58 1.32 15.25 10.21
N ARG A 59 1.71 14.21 10.96
CA ARG A 59 2.85 14.28 11.90
C ARG A 59 4.17 14.48 11.17
N PHE A 60 4.39 13.79 10.05
CA PHE A 60 5.58 13.96 9.22
C PHE A 60 5.69 15.37 8.66
N GLU A 61 4.60 15.90 8.08
CA GLU A 61 4.58 17.28 7.58
C GLU A 61 4.90 18.29 8.70
N SER A 62 4.35 18.07 9.90
CA SER A 62 4.65 18.89 11.08
C SER A 62 6.11 18.80 11.51
N ALA A 63 6.72 17.61 11.43
CA ALA A 63 8.13 17.40 11.73
C ALA A 63 9.04 18.10 10.73
N VAL A 64 8.73 18.02 9.43
CA VAL A 64 9.43 18.77 8.36
C VAL A 64 9.29 20.27 8.58
N MET A 65 8.09 20.76 8.89
CA MET A 65 7.84 22.17 9.18
C MET A 65 8.68 22.66 10.37
N LYS A 66 8.68 21.89 11.47
CA LYS A 66 9.49 22.20 12.66
C LYS A 66 10.97 22.28 12.30
N TYR A 67 11.50 21.28 11.60
CA TYR A 67 12.90 21.25 11.19
C TYR A 67 13.27 22.46 10.30
N ILE A 68 12.45 22.79 9.30
CA ILE A 68 12.69 23.97 8.43
C ILE A 68 12.62 25.28 9.24
N SER A 69 11.72 25.37 10.23
CA SER A 69 11.57 26.56 11.07
C SER A 69 12.77 26.87 11.97
N GLU A 70 13.59 25.86 12.27
CA GLU A 70 14.85 26.03 12.99
C GLU A 70 15.96 26.62 12.10
N LEU A 71 15.81 26.49 10.77
CA LEU A 71 16.78 26.98 9.77
C LEU A 71 16.39 28.33 9.18
N PHE A 72 15.10 28.55 8.90
CA PHE A 72 14.59 29.77 8.28
C PHE A 72 13.26 30.22 8.91
N PRO A 73 12.96 31.53 8.92
CA PRO A 73 11.63 32.02 9.30
C PRO A 73 10.53 31.43 8.40
N VAL A 74 9.53 30.81 9.03
CA VAL A 74 8.36 30.23 8.36
C VAL A 74 7.12 31.08 8.62
N HIS A 75 6.44 31.50 7.55
CA HIS A 75 5.15 32.17 7.63
C HIS A 75 4.02 31.17 7.39
N ARG A 76 3.22 30.85 8.42
CA ARG A 76 2.02 30.02 8.29
C ARG A 76 0.86 30.86 7.75
N VAL A 77 0.33 30.48 6.60
CA VAL A 77 -0.79 31.19 5.95
C VAL A 77 -2.14 30.75 6.52
N ARG A 78 -2.32 29.44 6.67
CA ARG A 78 -3.60 28.81 6.95
C ARG A 78 -3.55 28.10 8.28
N GLU A 79 -4.51 28.42 9.14
CA GLU A 79 -4.77 27.63 10.35
C GLU A 79 -5.67 26.42 10.07
N PRO A 80 -5.60 25.33 10.87
CA PRO A 80 -6.35 24.10 10.60
C PRO A 80 -7.86 24.28 10.37
N MET A 81 -8.48 25.24 11.06
CA MET A 81 -9.93 25.52 10.95
C MET A 81 -10.30 26.39 9.75
N GLU A 82 -9.34 27.04 9.09
CA GLU A 82 -9.61 27.92 7.96
C GLU A 82 -9.85 27.12 6.68
N SER A 83 -10.86 27.52 5.91
CA SER A 83 -11.17 26.89 4.62
C SER A 83 -10.24 27.41 3.54
N SER A 84 -9.65 26.52 2.73
CA SER A 84 -8.88 26.92 1.55
C SER A 84 -9.74 27.60 0.47
N SER A 85 -11.06 27.45 0.54
CA SER A 85 -12.00 28.18 -0.32
C SER A 85 -12.25 29.63 0.10
N ASP A 86 -11.74 30.06 1.26
CA ASP A 86 -11.87 31.43 1.76
C ASP A 86 -10.87 32.36 1.05
N ASP A 87 -11.37 33.44 0.46
CA ASP A 87 -10.57 34.42 -0.28
C ASP A 87 -9.53 35.10 0.62
N SER A 88 -9.83 35.27 1.92
CA SER A 88 -8.89 35.89 2.87
C SER A 88 -7.61 35.07 3.05
N VAL A 89 -7.70 33.73 3.06
CA VAL A 89 -6.55 32.82 3.20
C VAL A 89 -5.69 32.84 1.93
N PHE A 90 -6.32 32.94 0.77
CA PHE A 90 -5.61 33.15 -0.49
C PHE A 90 -4.86 34.50 -0.51
N SER A 91 -5.51 35.58 -0.05
CA SER A 91 -4.87 36.89 0.08
C SER A 91 -3.69 36.89 1.06
N LYS A 92 -3.75 36.10 2.14
CA LYS A 92 -2.60 35.89 3.05
C LYS A 92 -1.42 35.26 2.32
N THR A 93 -1.65 34.27 1.45
CA THR A 93 -0.60 33.65 0.62
C THR A 93 0.07 34.68 -0.28
N LEU A 94 -0.72 35.46 -1.02
CA LEU A 94 -0.18 36.52 -1.90
C LEU A 94 0.59 37.58 -1.12
N SER A 95 0.07 38.00 0.04
CA SER A 95 0.74 39.00 0.89
C SER A 95 2.08 38.47 1.41
N ALA A 96 2.13 37.21 1.85
CA ALA A 96 3.37 36.56 2.29
C ALA A 96 4.39 36.46 1.15
N MET A 97 3.94 36.12 -0.07
CA MET A 97 4.80 36.09 -1.26
C MET A 97 5.34 37.48 -1.61
N GLN A 98 4.50 38.50 -1.64
CA GLN A 98 4.89 39.89 -1.94
C GLN A 98 5.83 40.47 -0.88
N SER A 99 5.68 40.08 0.38
CA SER A 99 6.59 40.45 1.46
C SER A 99 7.95 39.71 1.40
N GLY A 100 8.08 38.71 0.53
CA GLY A 100 9.29 37.92 0.38
C GLY A 100 9.59 37.00 1.56
N SER A 101 8.56 36.48 2.24
CA SER A 101 8.72 35.49 3.33
C SER A 101 9.59 34.30 2.87
N PRO A 102 10.69 33.95 3.57
CA PRO A 102 11.63 32.90 3.14
C PRO A 102 10.96 31.55 2.86
N VAL A 103 10.08 31.13 3.76
CA VAL A 103 9.27 29.92 3.66
C VAL A 103 7.84 30.27 4.01
N ILE A 104 6.89 29.85 3.17
CA ILE A 104 5.46 29.99 3.38
C ILE A 104 4.88 28.59 3.56
N TYR A 105 4.29 28.32 4.71
CA TYR A 105 3.72 27.02 5.07
C TYR A 105 2.20 27.02 4.94
N GLN A 106 1.65 25.92 4.42
CA GLN A 106 0.22 25.73 4.14
C GLN A 106 -0.34 26.80 3.18
N ALA A 107 0.36 27.01 2.06
CA ALA A 107 0.06 28.04 1.08
C ALA A 107 -1.14 27.67 0.20
N VAL A 108 -2.15 28.55 0.14
CA VAL A 108 -3.33 28.34 -0.70
C VAL A 108 -3.04 28.85 -2.11
N LEU A 109 -3.09 27.93 -3.08
CA LEU A 109 -2.84 28.21 -4.49
C LEU A 109 -4.16 28.11 -5.28
N ARG A 110 -4.35 29.03 -6.22
CA ARG A 110 -5.53 29.09 -7.08
C ARG A 110 -5.14 29.41 -8.51
N ASP A 111 -5.75 28.69 -9.43
CA ASP A 111 -5.66 28.94 -10.86
C ASP A 111 -7.06 29.14 -11.43
N GLU A 112 -7.44 30.40 -11.65
CA GLU A 112 -8.75 30.76 -12.17
C GLU A 112 -8.97 30.30 -13.61
N GLN A 113 -7.89 30.24 -14.42
CA GLN A 113 -8.00 29.86 -15.83
C GLN A 113 -8.47 28.42 -15.98
N THR A 114 -7.97 27.55 -15.11
CA THR A 114 -8.31 26.13 -15.13
C THR A 114 -9.29 25.74 -14.04
N GLU A 115 -9.76 26.69 -13.23
CA GLU A 115 -10.57 26.48 -12.03
C GLU A 115 -10.02 25.33 -11.16
N THR A 116 -8.72 25.39 -10.86
CA THR A 116 -8.06 24.43 -9.97
C THR A 116 -7.48 25.11 -8.75
N TYR A 117 -7.37 24.40 -7.65
CA TYR A 117 -6.82 24.94 -6.40
C TYR A 117 -6.19 23.85 -5.54
N GLY A 118 -5.42 24.27 -4.55
CA GLY A 118 -5.08 23.40 -3.43
C GLY A 118 -4.15 24.07 -2.44
N ILE A 119 -3.57 23.25 -1.57
CA ILE A 119 -2.76 23.71 -0.45
C ILE A 119 -1.41 23.03 -0.60
N ALA A 120 -0.41 23.78 -1.00
CA ALA A 120 0.96 23.28 -1.00
C ALA A 120 1.50 23.32 0.43
N ASP A 121 2.19 22.27 0.85
CA ASP A 121 2.76 22.22 2.21
C ASP A 121 3.74 23.38 2.38
N PHE A 122 4.66 23.58 1.43
CA PHE A 122 5.63 24.67 1.46
C PHE A 122 5.78 25.38 0.11
N LEU A 123 5.79 26.72 0.14
CA LEU A 123 6.44 27.54 -0.87
C LEU A 123 7.75 28.04 -0.30
N ILE A 124 8.85 27.76 -0.98
CA ILE A 124 10.19 28.13 -0.55
C ILE A 124 10.76 29.10 -1.58
N ARG A 125 11.27 30.23 -1.09
CA ARG A 125 11.93 31.21 -1.93
C ARG A 125 13.18 30.58 -2.58
N SER A 126 13.41 30.84 -3.85
CA SER A 126 14.33 30.05 -4.67
C SER A 126 15.79 30.10 -4.19
N ASP A 127 16.22 31.25 -3.67
CA ASP A 127 17.51 31.42 -2.99
C ASP A 127 17.63 30.54 -1.73
N VAL A 128 16.61 30.59 -0.87
CA VAL A 128 16.50 29.76 0.35
C VAL A 128 16.46 28.27 0.01
N PHE A 129 15.81 27.91 -1.10
CA PHE A 129 15.75 26.53 -1.58
C PHE A 129 17.15 25.98 -1.91
N GLY A 130 17.99 26.78 -2.57
CA GLY A 130 19.40 26.42 -2.86
C GLY A 130 20.29 26.34 -1.62
N GLU A 131 19.93 27.06 -0.55
CA GLU A 131 20.61 26.94 0.75
C GLU A 131 20.20 25.66 1.49
N LEU A 132 18.90 25.35 1.54
CA LEU A 132 18.34 24.15 2.18
C LEU A 132 18.82 22.86 1.49
N PHE A 133 18.86 22.86 0.16
CA PHE A 133 19.18 21.69 -0.63
C PHE A 133 20.41 21.98 -1.50
N SER A 134 21.59 21.71 -0.95
CA SER A 134 22.89 22.08 -1.53
C SER A 134 23.09 21.67 -3.00
N ARG A 135 22.46 20.59 -3.45
CA ARG A 135 22.43 20.14 -4.85
C ARG A 135 21.92 21.22 -5.82
N TYR A 136 21.04 22.10 -5.36
CA TYR A 136 20.39 23.14 -6.17
C TYR A 136 21.02 24.53 -5.99
N ARG A 137 22.08 24.66 -5.18
CA ARG A 137 22.71 25.96 -4.89
C ARG A 137 23.25 26.66 -6.13
N GLU A 138 23.83 25.90 -7.05
CA GLU A 138 24.46 26.40 -8.28
C GLU A 138 23.50 26.44 -9.48
N ASP A 139 22.23 26.07 -9.28
CA ASP A 139 21.21 26.16 -10.33
C ASP A 139 20.89 27.62 -10.61
N GLU A 140 21.29 28.15 -11.77
CA GLU A 140 21.06 29.55 -12.14
C GLU A 140 19.59 29.96 -12.06
N SER A 141 18.67 28.99 -12.22
CA SER A 141 17.25 29.29 -12.09
C SER A 141 16.86 29.74 -10.68
N VAL A 142 17.64 29.45 -9.63
CA VAL A 142 17.35 29.95 -8.27
C VAL A 142 17.48 31.46 -8.11
N LYS A 143 18.17 32.13 -9.06
CA LYS A 143 18.43 33.57 -9.06
C LYS A 143 17.48 34.35 -10.00
N LEU A 144 16.52 33.66 -10.62
CA LEU A 144 15.56 34.30 -11.50
C LEU A 144 14.47 34.98 -10.68
N GLY A 145 14.27 36.28 -10.94
CA GLY A 145 13.17 37.05 -10.38
C GLY A 145 11.81 36.66 -10.95
N SER A 146 10.75 37.07 -10.26
CA SER A 146 9.38 36.82 -10.66
C SER A 146 8.63 38.13 -10.98
N PRO A 147 8.05 38.30 -12.19
CA PRO A 147 7.45 39.57 -12.61
C PRO A 147 6.40 40.18 -11.68
N PHE A 148 5.63 39.37 -10.96
CA PHE A 148 4.56 39.86 -10.08
C PHE A 148 5.00 40.04 -8.62
N LEU A 149 6.24 39.68 -8.28
CA LEU A 149 6.79 39.81 -6.92
C LEU A 149 7.80 40.96 -6.78
N GLY A 150 8.06 41.70 -7.86
CA GLY A 150 8.90 42.89 -7.86
C GLY A 150 10.20 42.71 -8.64
N SER A 151 11.19 43.56 -8.36
CA SER A 151 12.50 43.58 -9.03
C SER A 151 13.54 42.65 -8.39
N GLU A 152 13.14 41.89 -7.36
CA GLU A 152 14.04 41.00 -6.64
C GLU A 152 14.41 39.77 -7.49
N SER A 153 15.62 39.24 -7.25
CA SER A 153 16.18 38.12 -8.03
C SER A 153 15.84 36.75 -7.42
N TRP A 154 14.57 36.56 -7.07
CA TRP A 154 14.04 35.29 -6.55
C TRP A 154 12.58 35.07 -6.97
N HIS A 155 12.14 33.83 -6.86
CA HIS A 155 10.76 33.38 -7.03
C HIS A 155 10.43 32.29 -5.99
N TYR A 156 9.19 31.80 -5.93
CA TYR A 156 8.82 30.68 -5.08
C TYR A 156 8.81 29.36 -5.84
N ARG A 157 9.23 28.29 -5.17
CA ARG A 157 9.15 26.89 -5.61
C ARG A 157 8.30 26.08 -4.66
N ILE A 158 7.62 25.06 -5.18
CA ILE A 158 6.79 24.15 -4.38
C ILE A 158 7.62 23.00 -3.83
N LEU A 159 7.46 22.76 -2.54
CA LEU A 159 7.89 21.55 -1.86
C LEU A 159 6.69 20.95 -1.13
N ASP A 160 6.37 19.71 -1.44
CA ASP A 160 5.22 18.99 -0.84
C ASP A 160 5.73 17.75 -0.11
N ALA A 161 5.42 17.63 1.18
CA ALA A 161 5.89 16.55 2.03
C ALA A 161 4.93 15.36 1.93
N LYS A 162 5.50 14.17 1.76
CA LYS A 162 4.72 12.92 1.70
C LYS A 162 5.36 11.88 2.60
N PHE A 163 4.58 11.32 3.51
CA PHE A 163 5.00 10.21 4.35
C PHE A 163 5.11 8.93 3.50
N THR A 164 6.23 8.81 2.79
CA THR A 164 6.53 7.75 1.83
C THR A 164 8.03 7.64 1.60
N THR A 165 8.46 6.48 1.12
CA THR A 165 9.81 6.30 0.56
C THR A 165 9.80 6.69 -0.91
N LEU A 166 10.56 7.70 -1.30
CA LEU A 166 10.77 8.04 -2.71
C LEU A 166 11.59 6.96 -3.40
N ARG A 167 11.08 6.40 -4.48
CA ARG A 167 11.77 5.36 -5.25
C ARG A 167 12.27 5.97 -6.56
N PHE A 168 13.56 5.80 -6.83
CA PHE A 168 14.21 6.31 -8.02
C PHE A 168 14.61 5.18 -8.96
N SER A 169 14.53 5.43 -10.27
CA SER A 169 15.04 4.54 -11.30
C SER A 169 16.56 4.47 -11.25
N ALA A 170 17.15 3.51 -11.97
CA ALA A 170 18.60 3.43 -12.12
C ALA A 170 19.22 4.74 -12.66
N ALA A 171 18.48 5.48 -13.49
CA ALA A 171 18.89 6.78 -14.03
C ALA A 171 18.67 7.97 -13.05
N GLY A 172 18.07 7.72 -11.88
CA GLY A 172 17.87 8.72 -10.84
C GLY A 172 16.56 9.52 -10.93
N ASN A 173 15.66 9.16 -11.86
CA ASN A 173 14.33 9.76 -12.01
C ASN A 173 13.33 9.14 -11.01
N LEU A 174 12.39 9.93 -10.50
CA LEU A 174 11.33 9.43 -9.63
C LEU A 174 10.48 8.37 -10.37
N LEU A 175 10.27 7.21 -9.74
CA LEU A 175 9.37 6.19 -10.25
C LEU A 175 7.91 6.60 -10.03
N THR A 176 7.06 6.28 -11.00
CA THR A 176 5.65 6.71 -11.04
C THR A 176 4.66 5.62 -10.59
N SER A 177 5.16 4.58 -9.90
CA SER A 177 4.33 3.50 -9.36
C SER A 177 3.58 3.92 -8.10
N GLY A 178 2.47 3.22 -7.81
CA GLY A 178 1.62 3.49 -6.65
C GLY A 178 1.10 4.94 -6.64
N SER A 179 1.22 5.60 -5.48
CA SER A 179 0.72 6.97 -5.28
C SER A 179 1.60 8.06 -5.90
N ALA A 180 2.82 7.75 -6.35
CA ALA A 180 3.76 8.76 -6.83
C ALA A 180 3.22 9.56 -8.02
N TRP A 181 2.51 8.89 -8.94
CA TRP A 181 1.87 9.58 -10.06
C TRP A 181 0.78 10.56 -9.62
N ALA A 182 -0.04 10.20 -8.63
CA ALA A 182 -1.04 11.10 -8.08
C ALA A 182 -0.39 12.33 -7.44
N TYR A 183 0.74 12.16 -6.76
CA TYR A 183 1.51 13.28 -6.21
C TYR A 183 2.09 14.19 -7.30
N MET A 184 2.52 13.63 -8.44
CA MET A 184 2.99 14.43 -9.58
C MET A 184 1.87 15.28 -10.20
N LEU A 185 0.65 14.73 -10.34
CA LEU A 185 -0.51 15.51 -10.80
C LEU A 185 -0.84 16.65 -9.83
N GLN A 186 -0.79 16.38 -8.53
CA GLN A 186 -0.98 17.38 -7.48
C GLN A 186 0.06 18.52 -7.59
N LEU A 187 1.35 18.17 -7.70
CA LEU A 187 2.42 19.14 -7.86
C LEU A 187 2.30 19.96 -9.15
N PHE A 188 1.85 19.35 -10.25
CA PHE A 188 1.61 20.07 -11.51
C PHE A 188 0.54 21.15 -11.34
N ILE A 189 -0.58 20.82 -10.67
CA ILE A 189 -1.65 21.79 -10.36
C ILE A 189 -1.11 22.93 -9.48
N TYR A 190 -0.32 22.60 -8.45
CA TYR A 190 0.30 23.60 -7.60
C TYR A 190 1.22 24.52 -8.40
N ASN A 191 2.09 23.96 -9.23
CA ASN A 191 3.11 24.73 -9.93
C ASN A 191 2.54 25.62 -11.02
N ARG A 192 1.49 25.15 -11.71
CA ARG A 192 0.73 26.00 -12.65
C ARG A 192 0.06 27.18 -11.93
N ALA A 193 -0.64 26.91 -10.82
CA ALA A 193 -1.28 27.96 -10.03
C ALA A 193 -0.26 28.97 -9.50
N LEU A 194 0.84 28.48 -8.93
CA LEU A 194 1.93 29.32 -8.46
C LEU A 194 2.51 30.18 -9.59
N GLY A 195 2.75 29.58 -10.76
CA GLY A 195 3.25 30.28 -11.95
C GLY A 195 2.37 31.47 -12.34
N ASN A 196 1.05 31.27 -12.34
CA ASN A 196 0.07 32.33 -12.59
C ASN A 196 0.06 33.40 -11.48
N MET A 197 0.28 33.02 -10.22
CA MET A 197 0.30 33.94 -9.08
C MET A 197 1.55 34.83 -9.03
N GLN A 198 2.72 34.32 -9.44
CA GLN A 198 3.99 35.07 -9.38
C GLN A 198 4.46 35.62 -10.74
N GLY A 199 3.89 35.16 -11.84
CA GLY A 199 4.26 35.58 -13.20
C GLY A 199 5.45 34.83 -13.79
N TYR A 200 5.91 33.78 -13.12
CA TYR A 200 6.97 32.87 -13.56
C TYR A 200 6.63 31.45 -13.10
N ALA A 201 6.53 30.51 -14.04
CA ALA A 201 6.30 29.10 -13.75
C ALA A 201 7.67 28.38 -13.61
N PRO A 202 8.03 27.89 -12.40
CA PRO A 202 9.24 27.10 -12.23
C PRO A 202 9.19 25.83 -13.12
N PRO A 203 10.33 25.38 -13.67
CA PRO A 203 10.37 24.17 -14.51
C PRO A 203 10.09 22.88 -13.72
N HIS A 204 10.31 22.92 -12.40
CA HIS A 204 10.18 21.78 -11.51
C HIS A 204 9.39 22.12 -10.24
N ALA A 205 8.71 21.11 -9.71
CA ALA A 205 8.18 21.08 -8.34
C ALA A 205 8.72 19.84 -7.61
N TYR A 206 8.69 19.87 -6.28
CA TYR A 206 9.48 18.91 -5.50
C TYR A 206 8.62 18.14 -4.49
N LEU A 207 8.86 16.83 -4.41
CA LEU A 207 8.40 15.99 -3.32
C LEU A 207 9.51 15.80 -2.30
N LEU A 208 9.17 15.95 -1.03
CA LEU A 208 9.99 15.53 0.08
C LEU A 208 9.38 14.26 0.66
N GLY A 209 10.10 13.15 0.54
CA GLY A 209 9.70 11.90 1.18
C GLY A 209 10.47 11.66 2.45
N ARG A 210 9.92 10.82 3.33
CA ARG A 210 10.56 10.43 4.59
C ARG A 210 11.88 9.69 4.38
N LYS A 211 11.94 8.88 3.33
CA LYS A 211 13.10 8.06 2.95
C LYS A 211 13.28 8.10 1.43
N TRP A 212 14.41 7.62 0.93
CA TRP A 212 14.58 7.33 -0.49
C TRP A 212 15.31 6.01 -0.76
N SER A 213 15.09 5.45 -1.96
CA SER A 213 15.81 4.27 -2.44
C SER A 213 16.07 4.35 -3.95
N GLN A 214 17.20 3.81 -4.39
CA GLN A 214 17.56 3.69 -5.80
C GLN A 214 18.30 2.39 -6.04
N THR A 215 17.81 1.56 -6.96
CA THR A 215 18.51 0.36 -7.41
C THR A 215 19.16 0.61 -8.77
N ALA A 216 20.47 0.43 -8.85
CA ALA A 216 21.24 0.57 -10.07
C ALA A 216 22.30 -0.54 -10.14
N ARG A 217 22.40 -1.23 -11.29
CA ARG A 217 23.38 -2.29 -11.54
C ARG A 217 23.41 -3.41 -10.47
N GLY A 218 22.24 -3.74 -9.92
CA GLY A 218 22.10 -4.78 -8.89
C GLY A 218 22.36 -4.31 -7.45
N GLU A 219 22.87 -3.09 -7.27
CA GLU A 219 23.09 -2.50 -5.95
C GLU A 219 21.92 -1.57 -5.59
N THR A 220 21.50 -1.57 -4.32
CA THR A 220 20.43 -0.70 -3.84
C THR A 220 20.95 0.29 -2.81
N LEU A 221 20.98 1.56 -3.18
CA LEU A 221 21.25 2.68 -2.30
C LEU A 221 19.97 3.12 -1.60
N ARG A 222 20.08 3.56 -0.35
CA ARG A 222 18.98 4.02 0.50
C ARG A 222 19.43 5.23 1.31
N GLY A 223 18.50 6.10 1.66
CA GLY A 223 18.72 7.17 2.63
C GLY A 223 17.50 7.33 3.54
N THR A 224 17.79 7.63 4.81
CA THR A 224 16.81 7.76 5.90
C THR A 224 16.55 9.20 6.31
N ASN A 225 17.36 10.13 5.82
CA ASN A 225 17.23 11.54 6.10
C ASN A 225 16.36 12.20 5.03
N PHE A 226 15.27 12.85 5.44
CA PHE A 226 14.34 13.44 4.48
C PHE A 226 14.90 14.69 3.76
N MET A 227 16.03 15.24 4.22
CA MET A 227 16.72 16.37 3.57
C MET A 227 17.71 15.93 2.48
N ASP A 228 18.08 14.63 2.42
CA ASP A 228 19.12 14.13 1.53
C ASP A 228 18.77 14.29 0.05
N ARG A 229 17.52 13.99 -0.31
CA ARG A 229 17.12 13.87 -1.70
C ARG A 229 15.64 14.12 -1.93
N LEU A 230 15.36 15.09 -2.79
CA LEU A 230 14.02 15.40 -3.25
C LEU A 230 13.62 14.57 -4.49
N GLY A 231 12.33 14.31 -4.60
CA GLY A 231 11.69 13.80 -5.80
C GLY A 231 11.38 14.98 -6.71
N GLU A 232 12.21 15.22 -7.71
CA GLU A 232 12.04 16.30 -8.67
C GLU A 232 11.03 15.91 -9.76
N VAL A 233 10.00 16.73 -9.93
CA VAL A 233 8.93 16.54 -10.92
C VAL A 233 9.02 17.65 -11.95
N SER A 234 9.39 17.29 -13.18
CA SER A 234 9.42 18.21 -14.31
C SER A 234 8.02 18.52 -14.83
N MET A 235 7.75 19.79 -15.14
CA MET A 235 6.45 20.20 -15.69
C MET A 235 6.24 19.71 -17.13
N ASP A 236 7.31 19.38 -17.85
CA ASP A 236 7.28 18.76 -19.18
C ASP A 236 7.39 17.22 -19.11
N TYR A 237 7.22 16.62 -17.93
CA TYR A 237 7.35 15.17 -17.75
C TYR A 237 6.42 14.41 -18.69
N PHE A 238 6.99 13.39 -19.34
CA PHE A 238 6.28 12.51 -20.26
C PHE A 238 6.44 11.04 -19.85
N SER A 239 5.31 10.34 -19.76
CA SER A 239 5.24 8.89 -19.64
C SER A 239 4.73 8.29 -20.95
N THR A 240 5.37 7.22 -21.42
CA THR A 240 4.90 6.47 -22.59
C THR A 240 3.54 5.81 -22.37
N SER A 241 3.22 5.39 -21.14
CA SER A 241 1.94 4.75 -20.81
C SER A 241 0.87 5.73 -20.32
N ARG A 242 1.27 6.85 -19.70
CA ARG A 242 0.33 7.81 -19.07
C ARG A 242 0.25 9.17 -19.75
N GLY A 243 1.09 9.45 -20.75
CA GLY A 243 1.17 10.73 -21.43
C GLY A 243 1.85 11.82 -20.59
N THR A 244 1.53 13.09 -20.89
CA THR A 244 2.02 14.26 -20.15
C THR A 244 1.24 14.47 -18.86
N LEU A 245 1.86 15.15 -17.88
CA LEU A 245 1.15 15.58 -16.67
C LEU A 245 -0.03 16.49 -16.97
N GLU A 246 0.12 17.41 -17.93
CA GLU A 246 -0.94 18.32 -18.35
C GLU A 246 -2.20 17.58 -18.79
N ASN A 247 -2.07 16.60 -19.70
CA ASN A 247 -3.21 15.82 -20.18
C ASN A 247 -3.84 14.99 -19.06
N ALA A 248 -3.01 14.38 -18.20
CA ALA A 248 -3.50 13.60 -17.07
C ALA A 248 -4.30 14.46 -16.07
N VAL A 249 -3.81 15.66 -15.76
CA VAL A 249 -4.51 16.65 -14.92
C VAL A 249 -5.81 17.12 -15.57
N ALA A 250 -5.78 17.45 -16.85
CA ALA A 250 -6.97 17.89 -17.59
C ALA A 250 -8.08 16.83 -17.55
N ASN A 251 -7.74 15.58 -17.87
CA ASN A 251 -8.67 14.45 -17.84
C ASN A 251 -9.23 14.20 -16.43
N ALA A 252 -8.38 14.24 -15.40
CA ALA A 252 -8.82 14.06 -14.02
C ALA A 252 -9.76 15.19 -13.56
N CYS A 253 -9.48 16.43 -13.95
CA CYS A 253 -10.35 17.56 -13.61
C CYS A 253 -11.70 17.48 -14.34
N GLU A 254 -11.69 17.11 -15.62
CA GLU A 254 -12.91 16.88 -16.40
C GLU A 254 -13.75 15.77 -15.77
N TRP A 255 -13.13 14.65 -15.40
CA TRP A 255 -13.78 13.55 -14.69
C TRP A 255 -14.50 14.03 -13.42
N ILE A 256 -13.80 14.73 -12.52
CA ILE A 256 -14.38 15.21 -11.26
C ILE A 256 -15.55 16.17 -11.50
N ARG A 257 -15.44 17.07 -12.49
CA ARG A 257 -16.55 17.97 -12.86
C ARG A 257 -17.74 17.19 -13.40
N ASN A 258 -17.49 16.17 -14.22
CA ASN A 258 -18.52 15.33 -14.80
C ASN A 258 -19.23 14.48 -13.72
N VAL A 259 -18.48 13.88 -12.78
CA VAL A 259 -19.06 13.17 -11.63
C VAL A 259 -19.97 14.08 -10.82
N ARG A 260 -19.54 15.30 -10.51
CA ARG A 260 -20.36 16.25 -9.73
C ARG A 260 -21.61 16.71 -10.47
N THR A 261 -21.52 16.88 -11.79
CA THR A 261 -22.61 17.44 -12.61
C THR A 261 -23.61 16.35 -13.02
N ASN A 262 -23.10 15.25 -13.56
CA ASN A 262 -23.90 14.21 -14.21
C ASN A 262 -23.91 12.88 -13.43
N GLY A 263 -22.98 12.67 -12.49
CA GLY A 263 -22.79 11.37 -11.83
C GLY A 263 -24.01 10.81 -11.09
N HIS A 264 -24.93 11.68 -10.67
CA HIS A 264 -26.19 11.27 -10.03
C HIS A 264 -27.09 10.42 -10.94
N SER A 265 -27.00 10.61 -12.27
CA SER A 265 -27.80 9.87 -13.26
C SER A 265 -27.18 8.54 -13.67
N TRP A 266 -25.93 8.29 -13.28
CA TRP A 266 -25.23 7.04 -13.62
C TRP A 266 -25.57 5.92 -12.65
N ASP A 267 -25.42 4.70 -13.15
CA ASP A 267 -25.59 3.46 -12.41
C ASP A 267 -24.46 2.48 -12.77
N PRO A 268 -23.88 1.75 -11.80
CA PRO A 268 -22.93 0.69 -12.08
C PRO A 268 -23.61 -0.56 -12.68
N PHE A 269 -24.92 -0.73 -12.52
CA PHE A 269 -25.65 -1.94 -12.91
C PHE A 269 -26.71 -1.72 -14.01
N PRO A 270 -27.13 -2.80 -14.70
CA PRO A 270 -26.46 -4.11 -14.79
C PRO A 270 -25.16 -4.06 -15.61
N ILE A 271 -24.95 -2.95 -16.32
CA ILE A 271 -23.73 -2.58 -17.04
C ILE A 271 -23.43 -1.13 -16.64
N PRO A 272 -22.18 -0.78 -16.34
CA PRO A 272 -21.80 0.58 -16.02
C PRO A 272 -22.28 1.59 -17.07
N SER A 273 -23.00 2.62 -16.62
CA SER A 273 -23.47 3.72 -17.47
C SER A 273 -22.31 4.45 -18.17
N VAL A 274 -21.14 4.47 -17.53
CA VAL A 274 -19.87 4.94 -18.10
C VAL A 274 -18.74 3.95 -17.75
N PRO A 275 -17.69 3.81 -18.58
CA PRO A 275 -16.59 2.87 -18.34
C PRO A 275 -15.88 3.02 -16.98
N GLU A 276 -15.83 4.24 -16.45
CA GLU A 276 -15.17 4.62 -15.20
C GLU A 276 -15.83 4.05 -13.94
N LEU A 277 -17.09 3.59 -14.02
CA LEU A 277 -17.74 2.90 -12.89
C LEU A 277 -17.37 1.42 -12.80
N ARG A 278 -16.48 0.91 -13.67
CA ARG A 278 -15.92 -0.43 -13.50
C ARG A 278 -14.92 -0.45 -12.35
N PRO A 279 -15.02 -1.42 -11.42
CA PRO A 279 -14.10 -1.52 -10.31
C PRO A 279 -12.68 -1.83 -10.79
N ASN A 280 -11.70 -1.44 -9.97
CA ASN A 280 -10.33 -1.87 -10.10
C ASN A 280 -9.98 -2.82 -8.94
N MET A 281 -10.14 -4.13 -9.16
CA MET A 281 -9.85 -5.15 -8.14
C MET A 281 -8.37 -5.49 -8.02
N SER A 282 -7.53 -4.93 -8.89
CA SER A 282 -6.07 -5.06 -8.78
C SER A 282 -5.45 -4.11 -7.74
N SER A 283 -6.26 -3.29 -7.06
CA SER A 283 -5.86 -2.30 -6.06
C SER A 283 -6.73 -2.41 -4.81
N THR A 284 -6.09 -2.33 -3.64
CA THR A 284 -6.75 -2.26 -2.31
C THR A 284 -6.72 -0.85 -1.72
N ALA A 285 -6.29 0.15 -2.49
CA ALA A 285 -6.33 1.56 -2.09
C ALA A 285 -7.72 2.17 -2.32
N ASP A 286 -8.74 1.57 -1.73
CA ASP A 286 -10.17 1.82 -2.01
C ASP A 286 -11.00 2.24 -0.80
N GLN A 287 -10.40 2.26 0.40
CA GLN A 287 -11.03 2.73 1.62
C GLN A 287 -11.57 4.17 1.49
N PRO A 288 -12.79 4.47 1.97
CA PRO A 288 -13.66 3.62 2.78
C PRO A 288 -14.75 2.95 1.93
N TRP A 289 -14.45 2.50 0.71
CA TRP A 289 -15.44 1.92 -0.21
C TRP A 289 -15.08 0.50 -0.64
N HIS A 290 -14.29 -0.22 0.16
CA HIS A 290 -13.86 -1.57 -0.16
C HIS A 290 -15.06 -2.51 -0.31
N HIS A 291 -16.00 -2.51 0.64
CA HIS A 291 -17.19 -3.36 0.57
C HIS A 291 -18.06 -3.02 -0.64
N ALA A 292 -18.35 -1.75 -0.87
CA ALA A 292 -19.14 -1.30 -2.01
C ALA A 292 -18.48 -1.66 -3.35
N LYS A 293 -17.16 -1.55 -3.47
CA LYS A 293 -16.41 -1.92 -4.67
C LYS A 293 -16.48 -3.44 -4.92
N SER A 294 -16.34 -4.25 -3.86
CA SER A 294 -16.48 -5.71 -3.92
C SER A 294 -17.90 -6.11 -4.35
N GLU A 295 -18.95 -5.51 -3.77
CA GLU A 295 -20.34 -5.74 -4.17
C GLU A 295 -20.59 -5.43 -5.66
N ILE A 296 -20.05 -4.31 -6.15
CA ILE A 296 -20.11 -3.97 -7.57
C ILE A 296 -19.40 -5.01 -8.42
N ASN A 297 -18.22 -5.47 -7.99
CA ASN A 297 -17.46 -6.48 -8.71
C ASN A 297 -18.15 -7.84 -8.77
N ASP A 298 -18.82 -8.28 -7.70
CA ASP A 298 -19.51 -9.58 -7.67
C ASP A 298 -20.58 -9.70 -8.77
N THR A 299 -21.26 -8.57 -9.03
CA THR A 299 -22.27 -8.48 -10.10
C THR A 299 -21.62 -8.31 -11.49
N LEU A 300 -20.62 -7.43 -11.60
CA LEU A 300 -20.01 -7.08 -12.89
C LEU A 300 -19.02 -8.12 -13.39
N LYS A 301 -18.40 -8.87 -12.48
CA LYS A 301 -17.36 -9.86 -12.75
C LYS A 301 -16.20 -9.25 -13.54
N ASP A 302 -15.71 -8.09 -13.09
CA ASP A 302 -14.71 -7.32 -13.83
C ASP A 302 -13.42 -8.11 -14.02
N LEU A 303 -12.79 -7.95 -15.18
CA LEU A 303 -11.56 -8.65 -15.55
C LEU A 303 -10.39 -8.38 -14.60
N THR A 304 -10.39 -7.25 -13.89
CA THR A 304 -9.34 -6.92 -12.91
C THR A 304 -9.36 -7.81 -11.67
N THR A 305 -10.38 -8.65 -11.50
CA THR A 305 -10.42 -9.72 -10.48
C THR A 305 -9.37 -10.80 -10.76
N LEU A 306 -9.03 -11.02 -12.03
CA LEU A 306 -8.16 -12.11 -12.45
C LEU A 306 -6.68 -11.83 -12.15
N TRP A 307 -5.98 -12.87 -11.67
CA TRP A 307 -4.54 -12.83 -11.47
C TRP A 307 -3.79 -12.33 -12.73
N GLY A 308 -2.95 -11.31 -12.53
CA GLY A 308 -2.12 -10.75 -13.60
C GLY A 308 -2.85 -9.84 -14.59
N VAL A 309 -4.13 -9.51 -14.35
CA VAL A 309 -4.94 -8.63 -15.21
C VAL A 309 -5.17 -7.28 -14.51
N GLY A 310 -4.39 -6.27 -14.90
CA GLY A 310 -4.60 -4.88 -14.45
C GLY A 310 -5.53 -4.08 -15.38
N VAL A 311 -5.83 -2.83 -15.00
CA VAL A 311 -6.74 -1.92 -15.73
C VAL A 311 -6.37 -1.76 -17.21
N GLU A 312 -5.08 -1.66 -17.55
CA GLU A 312 -4.65 -1.52 -18.95
C GLU A 312 -5.07 -2.71 -19.81
N LYS A 313 -4.86 -3.94 -19.29
CA LYS A 313 -5.26 -5.18 -19.97
C LYS A 313 -6.78 -5.32 -20.04
N ARG A 314 -7.48 -4.99 -18.95
CA ARG A 314 -8.95 -4.95 -18.92
C ARG A 314 -9.50 -3.98 -19.97
N ASN A 315 -8.93 -2.79 -20.09
CA ASN A 315 -9.38 -1.79 -21.06
C ASN A 315 -9.12 -2.22 -22.51
N LEU A 316 -8.04 -2.96 -22.77
CA LEU A 316 -7.80 -3.55 -24.08
C LEU A 316 -8.84 -4.62 -24.42
N ALA A 317 -9.13 -5.54 -23.49
CA ALA A 317 -10.16 -6.56 -23.67
C ALA A 317 -11.58 -5.97 -23.85
N ASN A 318 -11.92 -4.92 -23.09
CA ASN A 318 -13.19 -4.21 -23.22
C ASN A 318 -13.40 -3.63 -24.63
N ARG A 319 -12.33 -3.18 -25.31
CA ARG A 319 -12.43 -2.66 -26.69
C ARG A 319 -12.78 -3.76 -27.70
N GLU A 320 -12.42 -4.99 -27.40
CA GLU A 320 -12.78 -6.19 -28.19
C GLU A 320 -14.13 -6.79 -27.75
N GLY A 321 -14.88 -6.11 -26.87
CA GLY A 321 -16.20 -6.54 -26.40
C GLY A 321 -16.19 -7.54 -25.23
N ILE A 322 -15.02 -7.78 -24.62
CA ILE A 322 -14.87 -8.70 -23.49
C ILE A 322 -14.91 -7.89 -22.19
N PHE A 323 -16.01 -8.00 -21.43
CA PHE A 323 -16.22 -7.19 -20.23
C PHE A 323 -16.19 -7.95 -18.91
N LYS A 324 -16.34 -9.27 -18.95
CA LYS A 324 -16.47 -10.13 -17.77
C LYS A 324 -15.48 -11.27 -17.81
N TRP A 325 -14.96 -11.67 -16.65
CA TRP A 325 -14.04 -12.81 -16.57
C TRP A 325 -14.72 -14.14 -16.91
N ASN A 326 -16.04 -14.23 -16.72
CA ASN A 326 -16.83 -15.41 -17.06
C ASN A 326 -17.42 -15.37 -18.48
N HIS A 327 -16.85 -14.55 -19.38
CA HIS A 327 -17.27 -14.49 -20.77
C HIS A 327 -17.02 -15.84 -21.47
N ASP A 328 -18.02 -16.32 -22.22
CA ASP A 328 -17.97 -17.61 -22.91
C ASP A 328 -16.81 -17.64 -23.91
N GLY A 329 -16.01 -18.69 -23.83
CA GLY A 329 -14.87 -18.89 -24.73
C GLY A 329 -13.66 -17.98 -24.49
N LEU A 330 -13.69 -17.11 -23.47
CA LEU A 330 -12.53 -16.27 -23.10
C LEU A 330 -11.28 -17.12 -22.83
N LYS A 331 -10.14 -16.70 -23.35
CA LYS A 331 -8.83 -17.33 -23.14
C LYS A 331 -7.84 -16.34 -22.52
N ALA A 332 -6.78 -16.86 -21.91
CA ALA A 332 -5.72 -16.04 -21.33
C ALA A 332 -5.04 -15.12 -22.36
N GLU A 333 -4.94 -15.57 -23.62
CA GLU A 333 -4.36 -14.80 -24.72
C GLU A 333 -5.18 -13.55 -25.06
N ASP A 334 -6.50 -13.60 -24.90
CA ASP A 334 -7.40 -12.46 -25.15
C ASP A 334 -7.14 -11.32 -24.15
N LEU A 335 -6.55 -11.63 -22.99
CA LEU A 335 -6.18 -10.67 -21.95
C LEU A 335 -4.72 -10.19 -22.06
N SER A 336 -4.09 -10.40 -23.23
CA SER A 336 -2.74 -9.91 -23.56
C SER A 336 -1.66 -10.35 -22.58
N ILE A 337 -1.79 -11.56 -22.01
CA ILE A 337 -0.74 -12.18 -21.20
C ILE A 337 0.30 -12.81 -22.13
N LYS A 338 1.49 -12.20 -22.20
CA LYS A 338 2.53 -12.58 -23.17
C LYS A 338 3.41 -13.76 -22.73
N ALA A 339 3.67 -13.88 -21.42
CA ALA A 339 4.57 -14.92 -20.91
C ALA A 339 3.85 -16.27 -20.87
N LYS A 340 4.41 -17.28 -21.56
CA LYS A 340 3.79 -18.61 -21.70
C LYS A 340 3.38 -19.25 -20.37
N GLY A 341 4.25 -19.15 -19.35
CA GLY A 341 3.94 -19.66 -18.00
C GLY A 341 2.74 -18.95 -17.38
N SER A 342 2.74 -17.62 -17.37
CA SER A 342 1.64 -16.82 -16.83
C SER A 342 0.33 -17.01 -17.60
N ALA A 343 0.40 -17.22 -18.91
CA ALA A 343 -0.79 -17.53 -19.72
C ALA A 343 -1.38 -18.89 -19.34
N LYS A 344 -0.54 -19.92 -19.15
CA LYS A 344 -0.97 -21.25 -18.65
C LYS A 344 -1.65 -21.13 -17.29
N THR A 345 -1.04 -20.40 -16.36
CA THR A 345 -1.58 -20.17 -15.00
C THR A 345 -2.94 -19.47 -15.06
N LEU A 346 -3.06 -18.38 -15.81
CA LEU A 346 -4.33 -17.67 -15.95
C LEU A 346 -5.40 -18.54 -16.63
N GLN A 347 -5.03 -19.31 -17.64
CA GLN A 347 -5.95 -20.22 -18.32
C GLN A 347 -6.50 -21.26 -17.33
N ALA A 348 -5.65 -21.84 -16.48
CA ALA A 348 -6.09 -22.75 -15.43
C ALA A 348 -7.08 -22.09 -14.46
N ILE A 349 -6.82 -20.84 -14.02
CA ILE A 349 -7.75 -20.07 -13.17
C ILE A 349 -9.10 -19.86 -13.90
N LEU A 350 -9.07 -19.52 -15.17
CA LEU A 350 -10.27 -19.32 -15.96
C LEU A 350 -11.06 -20.62 -16.16
N ASP A 351 -10.37 -21.74 -16.36
CA ASP A 351 -10.99 -23.03 -16.61
C ASP A 351 -11.65 -23.58 -15.34
N VAL A 352 -10.94 -23.56 -14.20
CA VAL A 352 -11.49 -24.06 -12.92
C VAL A 352 -12.70 -23.25 -12.44
N ASN A 353 -12.79 -21.97 -12.80
CA ASN A 353 -13.89 -21.07 -12.41
C ASN A 353 -15.05 -20.99 -13.42
N ARG A 354 -14.98 -21.70 -14.56
CA ARG A 354 -16.03 -21.63 -15.62
C ARG A 354 -16.49 -22.99 -16.11
N ILE A 355 -15.55 -23.93 -16.24
CA ILE A 355 -15.83 -25.28 -16.70
C ILE A 355 -16.16 -26.11 -15.46
N GLU A 356 -17.18 -26.94 -15.55
CA GLU A 356 -17.48 -27.95 -14.54
C GLU A 356 -16.31 -28.95 -14.49
N THR A 357 -15.32 -28.61 -13.66
CA THR A 357 -14.08 -29.35 -13.38
C THR A 357 -14.08 -29.79 -11.93
N GLY A 358 -13.01 -30.45 -11.48
CA GLY A 358 -12.82 -30.68 -10.05
C GLY A 358 -12.75 -29.36 -9.28
N PRO A 359 -13.01 -29.37 -7.96
CA PRO A 359 -12.94 -28.16 -7.15
C PRO A 359 -11.51 -27.57 -7.06
N VAL A 360 -10.51 -28.40 -7.34
CA VAL A 360 -9.09 -28.06 -7.37
C VAL A 360 -8.45 -28.74 -8.58
N GLU A 361 -7.60 -28.00 -9.29
CA GLU A 361 -6.83 -28.51 -10.43
C GLU A 361 -5.35 -28.11 -10.28
N PRO A 362 -4.39 -28.87 -10.86
CA PRO A 362 -4.60 -30.12 -11.59
C PRO A 362 -4.97 -31.28 -10.66
N SER A 363 -5.66 -32.29 -11.20
CA SER A 363 -5.98 -33.54 -10.49
C SER A 363 -4.75 -34.32 -9.98
N PHE A 364 -3.55 -34.05 -10.51
CA PHE A 364 -2.29 -34.62 -10.04
C PHE A 364 -1.17 -33.58 -10.12
N ILE A 365 -0.40 -33.42 -9.04
CA ILE A 365 0.71 -32.45 -8.98
C ILE A 365 2.04 -33.14 -9.36
N GLU A 366 2.57 -32.85 -10.55
CA GLU A 366 3.84 -33.41 -11.02
C GLU A 366 5.07 -32.64 -10.47
N ASP A 367 5.26 -32.65 -9.15
CA ASP A 367 6.46 -32.06 -8.54
C ASP A 367 7.60 -33.08 -8.42
N PRO A 368 8.79 -32.84 -8.99
CA PRO A 368 9.93 -33.74 -8.82
C PRO A 368 10.55 -33.72 -7.42
N ASP A 369 10.32 -32.67 -6.60
CA ASP A 369 10.87 -32.58 -5.24
C ASP A 369 10.09 -33.49 -4.26
N ASN A 370 8.74 -33.52 -4.34
CA ASN A 370 7.82 -34.43 -3.63
C ASN A 370 8.00 -34.58 -2.10
N THR A 371 8.96 -33.88 -1.49
CA THR A 371 9.28 -33.94 -0.07
C THR A 371 8.10 -33.51 0.79
N TRP A 372 7.33 -32.52 0.34
CA TRP A 372 6.11 -32.08 1.01
C TRP A 372 4.99 -33.13 1.02
N ARG A 373 4.98 -34.10 0.10
CA ARG A 373 3.88 -35.09 -0.01
C ARG A 373 3.93 -36.15 1.10
N GLN A 374 5.13 -36.51 1.53
CA GLN A 374 5.32 -37.50 2.58
C GLN A 374 5.44 -36.74 3.91
N PRO A 375 4.47 -36.86 4.81
CA PRO A 375 4.54 -36.18 6.10
C PRO A 375 5.77 -36.65 6.87
N ALA A 376 6.62 -35.70 7.27
CA ALA A 376 7.69 -35.99 8.21
C ALA A 376 7.12 -36.27 9.62
N THR A 377 7.92 -36.88 10.50
CA THR A 377 7.50 -37.13 11.89
C THR A 377 7.19 -35.84 12.63
N VAL A 378 7.92 -34.76 12.32
CA VAL A 378 7.69 -33.43 12.88
C VAL A 378 7.72 -32.41 11.75
N GLU A 379 6.62 -31.69 11.62
CA GLU A 379 6.43 -30.59 10.69
C GLU A 379 5.85 -29.40 11.46
N PHE A 380 6.36 -28.21 11.19
CA PHE A 380 5.83 -26.97 11.74
C PHE A 380 5.15 -26.14 10.66
N PHE A 381 4.06 -25.49 11.02
CA PHE A 381 3.30 -24.57 10.19
C PHE A 381 3.37 -23.21 10.86
N VAL A 382 4.07 -22.26 10.22
CA VAL A 382 4.48 -21.01 10.84
C VAL A 382 3.99 -19.82 10.04
N ASP A 383 3.48 -18.84 10.77
CA ASP A 383 3.08 -17.52 10.26
C ASP A 383 3.53 -16.42 11.22
N PHE A 384 3.91 -15.26 10.69
CA PHE A 384 4.39 -14.12 11.47
C PHE A 384 3.51 -12.89 11.31
N GLU A 385 3.18 -12.24 12.42
CA GLU A 385 2.68 -10.88 12.40
C GLU A 385 3.82 -9.89 12.61
N THR A 386 3.83 -8.84 11.79
CA THR A 386 4.92 -7.87 11.75
C THR A 386 4.43 -6.45 11.85
N VAL A 387 5.26 -5.60 12.45
CA VAL A 387 5.13 -4.14 12.33
C VAL A 387 6.19 -3.61 11.38
N SER A 388 5.85 -2.54 10.66
CA SER A 388 6.78 -1.83 9.78
C SER A 388 7.39 -0.60 10.46
N ASP A 389 8.27 0.10 9.76
CA ASP A 389 8.88 1.35 10.22
C ASP A 389 7.94 2.58 10.07
N LEU A 390 6.64 2.37 9.87
CA LEU A 390 5.67 3.43 9.61
C LEU A 390 5.17 4.09 10.90
N ASN A 391 5.29 3.46 12.07
CA ASN A 391 5.06 4.11 13.36
C ASN A 391 6.31 4.87 13.80
N ASP A 392 6.49 6.03 13.19
CA ASP A 392 7.56 6.98 13.45
C ASP A 392 7.09 8.03 14.47
N ASP A 393 7.92 8.30 15.48
CA ASP A 393 7.66 9.34 16.48
C ASP A 393 8.22 10.72 16.07
N PHE A 394 9.07 10.74 15.03
CA PHE A 394 9.78 11.89 14.50
C PHE A 394 10.72 12.60 15.49
N ALA A 395 11.07 11.95 16.61
CA ALA A 395 11.93 12.54 17.64
C ALA A 395 13.36 12.83 17.13
N ASN A 396 13.85 12.03 16.17
CA ASN A 396 15.19 12.12 15.58
C ASN A 396 15.23 12.86 14.23
N SER A 397 14.20 13.64 13.92
CA SER A 397 14.14 14.42 12.67
C SER A 397 15.43 15.22 12.45
N PRO A 398 16.07 15.16 11.26
CA PRO A 398 15.48 14.74 9.98
C PRO A 398 15.66 13.25 9.62
N GLU A 399 16.31 12.47 10.48
CA GLU A 399 16.39 11.02 10.30
C GLU A 399 15.03 10.38 10.59
N SER A 400 14.69 9.39 9.79
CA SER A 400 13.47 8.63 9.97
C SER A 400 13.61 7.59 11.08
N GLY A 401 12.57 7.51 11.92
CA GLY A 401 12.43 6.52 12.97
C GLY A 401 11.53 5.35 12.56
N GLY A 402 10.96 4.73 13.59
CA GLY A 402 10.19 3.49 13.48
C GLY A 402 11.09 2.28 13.25
N THR A 403 10.78 1.17 13.92
CA THR A 403 11.53 -0.08 13.79
C THR A 403 10.60 -1.18 13.29
N PRO A 404 10.93 -1.84 12.16
CA PRO A 404 10.18 -3.01 11.72
C PRO A 404 10.57 -4.20 12.60
N LEU A 405 9.58 -4.96 13.06
CA LEU A 405 9.76 -6.06 14.01
C LEU A 405 8.77 -7.19 13.69
N ILE A 406 9.16 -8.42 14.01
CA ILE A 406 8.25 -9.54 14.25
C ILE A 406 7.72 -9.33 15.68
N PHE A 407 6.41 -9.13 15.83
CA PHE A 407 5.79 -8.97 17.15
C PHE A 407 5.00 -10.19 17.58
N MET A 408 4.65 -11.07 16.65
CA MET A 408 3.98 -12.34 16.92
C MET A 408 4.47 -13.45 16.01
N ILE A 409 4.64 -14.63 16.57
CA ILE A 409 4.95 -15.87 15.82
C ILE A 409 3.90 -16.91 16.18
N GLY A 410 3.17 -17.40 15.19
CA GLY A 410 2.35 -18.59 15.29
C GLY A 410 3.16 -19.81 14.90
N CYS A 411 3.06 -20.88 15.70
CA CYS A 411 3.71 -22.14 15.39
C CYS A 411 2.79 -23.31 15.73
N GLY A 412 2.24 -23.94 14.68
CA GLY A 412 1.43 -25.14 14.78
C GLY A 412 2.18 -26.40 14.39
N HIS A 413 1.78 -27.54 14.96
CA HIS A 413 2.22 -28.86 14.55
C HIS A 413 1.12 -29.90 14.83
N LEU A 414 1.29 -31.09 14.27
CA LEU A 414 0.44 -32.24 14.54
C LEU A 414 1.12 -33.19 15.54
N GLU A 415 0.37 -33.64 16.53
CA GLU A 415 0.77 -34.71 17.45
C GLU A 415 -0.39 -35.68 17.60
N GLU A 416 -0.17 -36.96 17.26
CA GLU A 416 -1.23 -37.99 17.25
C GLU A 416 -2.49 -37.53 16.48
N GLU A 417 -2.28 -36.94 15.29
CA GLU A 417 -3.34 -36.38 14.42
C GLU A 417 -4.13 -35.21 15.04
N LYS A 418 -3.65 -34.63 16.14
CA LYS A 418 -4.26 -33.45 16.76
C LYS A 418 -3.44 -32.21 16.46
N TRP A 419 -4.14 -31.14 16.10
CA TRP A 419 -3.58 -29.80 15.96
C TRP A 419 -3.15 -29.24 17.33
N ILE A 420 -1.88 -28.86 17.45
CA ILE A 420 -1.35 -28.16 18.61
C ILE A 420 -0.69 -26.88 18.11
N TRP A 421 -1.20 -25.74 18.57
CA TRP A 421 -0.70 -24.42 18.24
C TRP A 421 -0.15 -23.68 19.46
N ARG A 422 0.89 -22.87 19.22
CA ARG A 422 1.43 -21.94 20.20
C ARG A 422 1.77 -20.61 19.56
N GLY A 423 1.27 -19.53 20.15
CA GLY A 423 1.64 -18.16 19.83
C GLY A 423 2.76 -17.63 20.74
N PHE A 424 3.66 -16.85 20.16
CA PHE A 424 4.71 -16.11 20.87
C PHE A 424 4.56 -14.63 20.54
N THR A 425 4.22 -13.80 21.52
CA THR A 425 3.90 -12.39 21.30
C THR A 425 4.76 -11.51 22.18
N THR A 426 5.28 -10.43 21.64
CA THR A 426 6.12 -9.49 22.39
C THR A 426 5.32 -8.74 23.43
N ASP A 427 5.89 -8.51 24.62
CA ASP A 427 5.24 -7.65 25.63
C ASP A 427 5.27 -6.16 25.26
N ARG A 428 6.28 -5.74 24.47
CA ARG A 428 6.47 -4.39 23.92
C ARG A 428 7.07 -4.45 22.52
N LEU A 429 6.75 -3.48 21.66
CA LEU A 429 7.33 -3.36 20.32
C LEU A 429 8.77 -2.82 20.35
N THR A 430 9.70 -3.69 20.76
CA THR A 430 11.14 -3.38 20.84
C THR A 430 11.95 -4.54 20.29
N GLU A 431 13.19 -4.26 19.85
CA GLU A 431 14.12 -5.30 19.39
C GLU A 431 14.36 -6.35 20.49
N GLU A 432 14.56 -5.93 21.74
CA GLU A 432 14.76 -6.85 22.87
C GLU A 432 13.65 -7.90 22.97
N HIS A 433 12.38 -7.47 22.94
CA HIS A 433 11.24 -8.38 23.06
C HIS A 433 11.03 -9.22 21.80
N GLU A 434 11.32 -8.70 20.59
CA GLU A 434 11.38 -9.51 19.37
C GLU A 434 12.37 -10.66 19.54
N GLY A 435 13.59 -10.38 20.02
CA GLY A 435 14.61 -11.40 20.25
C GLY A 435 14.15 -12.46 21.26
N LEU A 436 13.46 -12.05 22.33
CA LEU A 436 12.92 -12.97 23.34
C LEU A 436 11.87 -13.94 22.76
N ILE A 437 10.94 -13.47 21.94
CA ILE A 437 9.91 -14.35 21.37
C ILE A 437 10.49 -15.31 20.34
N ILE A 438 11.53 -14.89 19.60
CA ILE A 438 12.22 -15.76 18.65
C ILE A 438 12.97 -16.86 19.41
N ASP A 439 13.69 -16.53 20.50
CA ASP A 439 14.34 -17.54 21.34
C ASP A 439 13.32 -18.56 21.88
N GLN A 440 12.19 -18.08 22.40
CA GLN A 440 11.12 -18.94 22.91
C GLN A 440 10.52 -19.85 21.83
N TRP A 441 10.34 -19.33 20.61
CA TRP A 441 9.86 -20.10 19.47
C TRP A 441 10.86 -21.19 19.05
N MET A 442 12.14 -20.85 18.97
CA MET A 442 13.21 -21.82 18.65
C MET A 442 13.30 -22.92 19.70
N ASP A 443 13.27 -22.55 20.98
CA ASP A 443 13.27 -23.49 22.10
C ASP A 443 12.05 -24.42 22.07
N TYR A 444 10.88 -23.88 21.73
CA TYR A 444 9.67 -24.68 21.59
C TYR A 444 9.77 -25.70 20.46
N MET A 445 10.22 -25.28 19.26
CA MET A 445 10.44 -26.20 18.15
C MET A 445 11.47 -27.29 18.51
N TYR A 446 12.56 -26.91 19.19
CA TYR A 446 13.57 -27.85 19.68
C TYR A 446 12.98 -28.87 20.67
N GLN A 447 12.18 -28.42 21.64
CA GLN A 447 11.52 -29.30 22.62
C GLN A 447 10.53 -30.26 21.97
N VAL A 448 9.73 -29.78 21.02
CA VAL A 448 8.79 -30.62 20.26
C VAL A 448 9.55 -31.65 19.41
N GLN A 449 10.57 -31.23 18.66
CA GLN A 449 11.41 -32.12 17.86
C GLN A 449 12.02 -33.23 18.73
N ASN A 450 12.69 -32.87 19.82
CA ASN A 450 13.33 -33.86 20.70
C ASN A 450 12.33 -34.84 21.35
N ARG A 451 11.11 -34.39 21.60
CA ARG A 451 10.07 -35.21 22.23
C ARG A 451 9.46 -36.21 21.24
N LEU A 452 9.25 -35.80 19.99
CA LEU A 452 8.57 -36.60 18.97
C LEU A 452 9.53 -37.39 18.06
N ASP A 453 10.70 -36.82 17.74
CA ASP A 453 11.76 -37.45 16.97
C ASP A 453 13.15 -37.01 17.48
N PRO A 454 13.66 -37.61 18.57
CA PRO A 454 14.97 -37.30 19.15
C PRO A 454 16.15 -37.69 18.24
N SER A 455 15.90 -38.42 17.16
CA SER A 455 16.94 -38.94 16.26
C SER A 455 17.19 -38.05 15.04
N GLY A 456 16.24 -37.20 14.69
CA GLY A 456 16.35 -36.19 13.65
C GLY A 456 16.46 -34.78 14.23
N TYR A 457 17.34 -33.94 13.68
CA TYR A 457 17.30 -32.50 13.94
C TYR A 457 17.31 -31.73 12.62
N LYS A 458 16.16 -31.73 11.94
CA LYS A 458 15.86 -30.83 10.82
C LYS A 458 14.36 -30.83 10.44
N PRO A 459 13.43 -30.48 11.35
CA PRO A 459 12.00 -30.45 11.03
C PRO A 459 11.75 -29.50 9.86
N THR A 460 10.83 -29.87 8.97
CA THR A 460 10.36 -28.98 7.90
C THR A 460 9.50 -27.89 8.52
N VAL A 461 9.77 -26.63 8.16
CA VAL A 461 9.00 -25.47 8.60
C VAL A 461 8.27 -24.91 7.39
N PHE A 462 7.00 -25.28 7.25
CA PHE A 462 6.12 -24.77 6.22
C PHE A 462 5.71 -23.34 6.53
N HIS A 463 5.72 -22.53 5.48
CA HIS A 463 5.22 -21.17 5.50
C HIS A 463 4.54 -20.88 4.16
N TRP A 464 3.57 -19.96 4.14
CA TRP A 464 2.79 -19.77 2.93
C TRP A 464 3.60 -19.05 1.87
N SER A 465 4.39 -18.02 2.19
CA SER A 465 5.06 -17.20 1.18
C SER A 465 6.46 -16.74 1.58
N HIS A 466 7.27 -16.22 0.67
CA HIS A 466 8.60 -15.72 1.03
C HIS A 466 8.66 -14.63 2.14
N ALA A 467 7.53 -14.10 2.62
CA ALA A 467 7.47 -13.06 3.65
C ALA A 467 8.15 -13.47 4.97
N GLU A 468 7.91 -14.67 5.48
CA GLU A 468 8.47 -15.14 6.76
C GLU A 468 10.01 -15.24 6.67
N VAL A 469 10.51 -15.88 5.61
CA VAL A 469 11.95 -16.02 5.33
C VAL A 469 12.61 -14.66 5.11
N SER A 470 11.94 -13.75 4.42
CA SER A 470 12.47 -12.41 4.17
C SER A 470 12.59 -11.61 5.46
N THR A 471 11.54 -11.62 6.28
CA THR A 471 11.49 -10.88 7.54
C THR A 471 12.48 -11.44 8.57
N PHE A 472 12.64 -12.77 8.62
CA PHE A 472 13.54 -13.40 9.58
C PHE A 472 15.01 -13.36 9.14
N ASP A 473 15.30 -13.66 7.86
CA ASP A 473 16.66 -13.96 7.39
C ASP A 473 17.15 -12.99 6.31
N SER A 474 16.47 -12.91 5.16
CA SER A 474 17.09 -12.42 3.92
C SER A 474 16.95 -10.91 3.66
N ALA A 475 16.00 -10.21 4.30
CA ALA A 475 15.85 -8.76 4.12
C ALA A 475 17.01 -7.97 4.76
N PHE A 476 17.29 -6.78 4.24
CA PHE A 476 18.37 -5.92 4.77
C PHE A 476 18.15 -5.54 6.25
N ASN A 477 16.89 -5.46 6.65
CA ASN A 477 16.40 -5.23 8.00
C ASN A 477 15.64 -6.48 8.47
N SER A 478 16.23 -7.66 8.30
CA SER A 478 15.67 -8.89 8.86
C SER A 478 15.94 -8.98 10.36
N ALA A 479 15.22 -9.87 11.06
CA ALA A 479 15.45 -10.12 12.48
C ALA A 479 16.91 -10.55 12.74
N LYS A 480 17.49 -11.46 11.93
CA LYS A 480 18.91 -11.84 12.07
C LYS A 480 19.88 -10.67 11.93
N ASN A 481 19.58 -9.69 11.08
CA ASN A 481 20.42 -8.51 10.92
C ASN A 481 20.29 -7.52 12.09
N ARG A 482 19.12 -7.47 12.76
CA ARG A 482 18.94 -6.71 14.01
C ARG A 482 19.59 -7.42 15.21
N HIS A 483 19.54 -8.76 15.23
CA HIS A 483 19.96 -9.62 16.34
C HIS A 483 21.22 -10.43 16.00
N ILE A 484 22.30 -9.74 15.62
CA ILE A 484 23.53 -10.39 15.14
C ILE A 484 24.21 -11.29 16.19
N ASP A 485 23.91 -11.07 17.47
CA ASP A 485 24.46 -11.77 18.63
C ASP A 485 23.69 -13.05 19.02
N LYS A 486 22.46 -13.25 18.52
CA LYS A 486 21.60 -14.38 18.91
C LYS A 486 21.97 -15.74 18.28
N GLU A 487 22.80 -15.74 17.23
CA GLU A 487 23.29 -16.94 16.53
C GLU A 487 22.21 -18.01 16.21
N TRP A 488 20.98 -17.59 15.89
CA TRP A 488 19.87 -18.52 15.61
C TRP A 488 20.18 -19.50 14.47
N PRO A 489 19.79 -20.79 14.58
CA PRO A 489 20.07 -21.79 13.57
C PRO A 489 19.34 -21.48 12.25
N SER A 490 19.89 -21.98 11.15
CA SER A 490 19.18 -21.99 9.87
C SER A 490 18.04 -23.02 9.92
N LEU A 491 16.83 -22.55 9.65
CA LEU A 491 15.63 -23.39 9.59
C LEU A 491 15.49 -24.06 8.22
N ASN A 492 14.83 -25.21 8.20
CA ASN A 492 14.48 -25.92 6.97
C ASN A 492 13.14 -25.39 6.43
N TRP A 493 13.16 -24.14 5.96
CA TRP A 493 11.99 -23.46 5.41
C TRP A 493 11.47 -24.15 4.15
N TYR A 494 10.14 -24.26 4.04
CA TYR A 494 9.45 -24.75 2.84
C TYR A 494 8.36 -23.75 2.40
N ASP A 495 8.62 -23.04 1.31
CA ASP A 495 7.72 -22.04 0.71
C ASP A 495 6.63 -22.74 -0.11
N PHE A 496 5.48 -23.02 0.52
CA PHE A 496 4.45 -23.84 -0.11
C PHE A 496 3.80 -23.16 -1.32
N LEU A 497 3.64 -21.83 -1.28
CA LEU A 497 3.12 -21.06 -2.41
C LEU A 497 4.03 -21.13 -3.62
N LYS A 498 5.34 -20.97 -3.42
CA LYS A 498 6.30 -20.94 -4.53
C LYS A 498 6.60 -22.33 -5.06
N GLU A 499 6.88 -23.27 -4.18
CA GLU A 499 7.41 -24.58 -4.55
C GLU A 499 6.30 -25.55 -5.01
N VAL A 500 5.06 -25.36 -4.57
CA VAL A 500 3.92 -26.23 -4.96
C VAL A 500 2.89 -25.44 -5.77
N ILE A 501 2.21 -24.48 -5.13
CA ILE A 501 1.02 -23.83 -5.71
C ILE A 501 1.34 -23.10 -7.02
N LYS A 502 2.40 -22.29 -7.07
CA LYS A 502 2.76 -21.51 -8.28
C LYS A 502 3.63 -22.29 -9.26
N LYS A 503 4.34 -23.33 -8.81
CA LYS A 503 5.20 -24.14 -9.68
C LYS A 503 4.38 -25.05 -10.58
N GLU A 504 3.33 -25.67 -10.04
CA GLU A 504 2.40 -26.55 -10.77
C GLU A 504 1.12 -25.85 -11.32
N PRO A 505 0.98 -24.54 -11.11
CA PRO A 505 -0.32 -23.84 -11.04
C PRO A 505 -1.50 -24.61 -10.40
N VAL A 506 -1.45 -24.85 -9.09
CA VAL A 506 -2.61 -25.35 -8.33
C VAL A 506 -3.65 -24.24 -8.18
N VAL A 507 -4.82 -24.43 -8.79
CA VAL A 507 -5.93 -23.46 -8.84
C VAL A 507 -7.18 -24.06 -8.19
N VAL A 508 -7.99 -23.20 -7.56
CA VAL A 508 -9.19 -23.61 -6.83
C VAL A 508 -10.40 -22.87 -7.40
N ASN A 509 -11.51 -23.59 -7.60
CA ASN A 509 -12.78 -22.98 -7.99
C ASN A 509 -13.22 -21.97 -6.90
N GLY A 510 -13.54 -20.73 -7.30
CA GLY A 510 -13.81 -19.60 -6.40
C GLY A 510 -12.59 -18.72 -6.11
N ALA A 511 -11.37 -19.20 -6.36
CA ALA A 511 -10.14 -18.44 -6.16
C ALA A 511 -9.64 -17.85 -7.49
N PHE A 512 -9.44 -16.52 -7.50
CA PHE A 512 -8.88 -15.80 -8.66
C PHE A 512 -7.42 -15.38 -8.48
N GLY A 513 -6.77 -15.86 -7.42
CA GLY A 513 -5.38 -15.63 -7.08
C GLY A 513 -4.88 -16.67 -6.07
N PHE A 514 -3.63 -16.53 -5.63
CA PHE A 514 -2.93 -17.54 -4.82
C PHE A 514 -2.62 -17.08 -3.37
N GLY A 515 -3.29 -16.04 -2.88
CA GLY A 515 -3.18 -15.68 -1.46
C GLY A 515 -3.81 -16.76 -0.58
N LEU A 516 -3.27 -16.96 0.63
CA LEU A 516 -3.75 -17.99 1.56
C LEU A 516 -5.26 -17.86 1.79
N LYS A 517 -5.72 -16.65 2.13
CA LYS A 517 -7.14 -16.32 2.32
C LYS A 517 -8.03 -16.65 1.12
N ALA A 518 -7.55 -16.40 -0.10
CA ALA A 518 -8.31 -16.69 -1.32
C ALA A 518 -8.44 -18.20 -1.56
N ILE A 519 -7.35 -18.96 -1.38
CA ILE A 519 -7.35 -20.41 -1.56
C ILE A 519 -8.15 -21.11 -0.46
N ALA A 520 -7.81 -20.86 0.81
CA ALA A 520 -8.47 -21.46 1.95
C ALA A 520 -9.96 -21.12 2.00
N GLY A 521 -10.34 -19.85 1.78
CA GLY A 521 -11.75 -19.45 1.75
C GLY A 521 -12.54 -20.19 0.67
N SER A 522 -11.94 -20.40 -0.50
CA SER A 522 -12.56 -21.15 -1.59
C SER A 522 -12.71 -22.63 -1.26
N LEU A 523 -11.68 -23.26 -0.68
CA LEU A 523 -11.74 -24.67 -0.24
C LEU A 523 -12.76 -24.87 0.89
N ASN A 524 -12.80 -23.96 1.86
CA ASN A 524 -13.74 -24.02 2.98
C ASN A 524 -15.18 -23.87 2.51
N SER A 525 -15.45 -22.94 1.57
CA SER A 525 -16.79 -22.77 0.99
C SER A 525 -17.33 -24.01 0.27
N GLN A 526 -16.44 -24.93 -0.11
CA GLN A 526 -16.73 -26.21 -0.76
C GLN A 526 -16.66 -27.40 0.21
N GLY A 527 -16.41 -27.16 1.51
CA GLY A 527 -16.30 -28.18 2.55
C GLY A 527 -15.07 -29.09 2.42
N LEU A 528 -14.01 -28.62 1.76
CA LEU A 528 -12.78 -29.39 1.52
C LEU A 528 -11.75 -29.23 2.64
N ILE A 529 -11.86 -28.13 3.40
CA ILE A 529 -11.14 -27.87 4.64
C ILE A 529 -12.16 -27.36 5.68
N GLU A 530 -11.82 -27.45 6.96
CA GLU A 530 -12.77 -27.18 8.05
C GLU A 530 -12.69 -25.74 8.54
N THR A 531 -11.49 -25.18 8.58
CA THR A 531 -11.22 -23.89 9.21
C THR A 531 -11.50 -22.72 8.27
N SER A 532 -12.02 -21.64 8.83
CA SER A 532 -12.23 -20.35 8.16
C SER A 532 -11.96 -19.20 9.13
N TRP A 533 -11.68 -18.01 8.61
CA TRP A 533 -11.63 -16.80 9.42
C TRP A 533 -13.04 -16.44 9.88
N GLU A 534 -13.23 -16.19 11.17
CA GLU A 534 -14.43 -15.52 11.63
C GLU A 534 -14.50 -14.09 11.07
N ALA A 535 -15.70 -13.53 10.96
CA ALA A 535 -15.86 -12.13 10.58
C ALA A 535 -15.22 -11.25 11.67
N GLY A 536 -14.10 -10.61 11.35
CA GLY A 536 -13.34 -9.77 12.26
C GLY A 536 -12.58 -8.67 11.53
N PRO A 537 -12.23 -7.58 12.23
CA PRO A 537 -11.64 -6.37 11.62
C PRO A 537 -10.17 -6.54 11.22
N THR A 538 -9.58 -7.70 11.53
CA THR A 538 -8.13 -7.92 11.46
C THR A 538 -7.77 -8.62 10.15
N ASP A 539 -7.18 -7.89 9.22
CA ASP A 539 -6.31 -8.42 8.17
C ASP A 539 -4.84 -8.10 8.50
N GLY A 540 -3.87 -8.50 7.69
CA GLY A 540 -2.45 -8.25 8.00
C GLY A 540 -2.08 -6.75 8.18
N LEU A 541 -2.79 -5.81 7.53
CA LEU A 541 -2.58 -4.37 7.77
C LEU A 541 -3.29 -3.92 9.05
N GLY A 542 -4.48 -4.45 9.31
CA GLY A 542 -5.23 -4.24 10.55
C GLY A 542 -4.50 -4.75 11.78
N ALA A 543 -3.88 -5.93 11.71
CA ALA A 543 -3.05 -6.52 12.76
C ALA A 543 -1.86 -5.63 13.09
N MET A 544 -1.20 -5.08 12.06
CA MET A 544 -0.08 -4.14 12.22
C MET A 544 -0.50 -2.86 12.97
N VAL A 545 -1.64 -2.27 12.59
CA VAL A 545 -2.13 -1.04 13.24
C VAL A 545 -2.61 -1.33 14.66
N GLY A 546 -3.32 -2.45 14.83
CA GLY A 546 -3.78 -2.95 16.13
C GLY A 546 -2.61 -3.19 17.09
N ALA A 547 -1.47 -3.70 16.59
CA ALA A 547 -0.26 -3.88 17.38
C ALA A 547 0.36 -2.55 17.83
N TRP A 548 0.48 -1.54 16.96
CA TRP A 548 0.95 -0.21 17.36
C TRP A 548 0.02 0.45 18.38
N TRP A 549 -1.29 0.33 18.19
CA TRP A 549 -2.26 0.83 19.15
C TRP A 549 -2.12 0.11 20.50
N ALA A 550 -2.00 -1.22 20.49
CA ALA A 550 -1.85 -2.04 21.69
C ALA A 550 -0.57 -1.73 22.46
N ASP A 551 0.56 -1.53 21.79
CA ASP A 551 1.82 -1.13 22.44
C ASP A 551 1.69 0.22 23.16
N GLY A 552 1.05 1.20 22.51
CA GLY A 552 0.77 2.50 23.12
C GLY A 552 -0.16 2.40 24.34
N GLN A 553 -1.18 1.53 24.28
CA GLN A 553 -2.06 1.27 25.42
C GLN A 553 -1.34 0.55 26.57
N ALA A 554 -0.52 -0.45 26.24
CA ALA A 554 0.29 -1.19 27.20
C ALA A 554 1.23 -0.25 27.96
N GLU A 555 1.94 0.63 27.23
CA GLU A 555 2.81 1.64 27.82
C GLU A 555 2.06 2.60 28.75
N GLN A 556 0.95 3.16 28.27
CA GLN A 556 0.18 4.15 29.02
C GLN A 556 -0.36 3.60 30.35
N HIS A 557 -0.69 2.31 30.41
CA HIS A 557 -1.32 1.68 31.57
C HIS A 557 -0.37 0.78 32.38
N GLY A 558 0.90 0.67 31.98
CA GLY A 558 1.86 -0.23 32.63
C GLY A 558 1.49 -1.72 32.49
N LEU A 559 0.90 -2.09 31.36
CA LEU A 559 0.54 -3.47 30.99
C LEU A 559 1.52 -4.01 29.95
N THR A 560 1.40 -5.29 29.60
CA THR A 560 2.03 -5.86 28.40
C THR A 560 1.05 -5.86 27.22
N MET A 561 1.56 -5.97 26.00
CA MET A 561 0.70 -6.16 24.82
C MET A 561 -0.17 -7.41 24.94
N THR A 562 0.34 -8.48 25.57
CA THR A 562 -0.39 -9.75 25.78
C THR A 562 -1.62 -9.59 26.71
N ASP A 563 -1.66 -8.54 27.53
CA ASP A 563 -2.82 -8.19 28.35
C ASP A 563 -3.94 -7.47 27.55
N ILE A 564 -3.64 -6.95 26.36
CA ILE A 564 -4.58 -6.16 25.55
C ILE A 564 -5.48 -7.08 24.71
N PRO A 565 -6.84 -6.97 24.80
CA PRO A 565 -7.76 -7.84 24.06
C PRO A 565 -7.54 -7.88 22.54
N MET A 566 -7.22 -6.74 21.92
CA MET A 566 -6.90 -6.63 20.49
C MET A 566 -5.78 -7.59 20.06
N VAL A 567 -4.77 -7.81 20.92
CA VAL A 567 -3.64 -8.69 20.62
C VAL A 567 -4.07 -10.17 20.67
N ARG A 568 -5.11 -10.50 21.44
CA ARG A 568 -5.70 -11.85 21.44
C ARG A 568 -6.47 -12.11 20.15
N GLU A 569 -7.22 -11.13 19.65
CA GLU A 569 -7.91 -11.24 18.35
C GLU A 569 -6.89 -11.42 17.20
N ILE A 570 -5.75 -10.71 17.24
CA ILE A 570 -4.64 -10.91 16.29
C ILE A 570 -4.04 -12.32 16.43
N SER A 571 -3.90 -12.82 17.66
CA SER A 571 -3.41 -14.18 17.93
C SER A 571 -4.33 -15.27 17.38
N GLU A 572 -5.64 -15.09 17.50
CA GLU A 572 -6.65 -16.01 16.94
C GLU A 572 -6.61 -16.00 15.41
N TYR A 573 -6.46 -14.82 14.79
CA TYR A 573 -6.25 -14.67 13.35
C TYR A 573 -4.99 -15.42 12.87
N ASN A 574 -3.86 -15.24 13.57
CA ASN A 574 -2.59 -15.88 13.23
C ASN A 574 -2.61 -17.41 13.44
N GLU A 575 -3.37 -17.93 14.41
CA GLU A 575 -3.62 -19.37 14.54
C GLU A 575 -4.35 -19.92 13.32
N VAL A 576 -5.38 -19.21 12.85
CA VAL A 576 -6.14 -19.60 11.64
C VAL A 576 -5.20 -19.69 10.44
N ASP A 577 -4.31 -18.71 10.23
CA ASP A 577 -3.35 -18.72 9.12
C ASP A 577 -2.42 -19.95 9.17
N CYS A 578 -1.92 -20.31 10.36
CA CYS A 578 -1.15 -21.55 10.54
C CYS A 578 -1.98 -22.81 10.24
N LYS A 579 -3.22 -22.86 10.74
CA LYS A 579 -4.09 -24.04 10.65
C LYS A 579 -4.61 -24.28 9.24
N VAL A 580 -5.06 -23.26 8.53
CA VAL A 580 -5.55 -23.41 7.15
C VAL A 580 -4.44 -23.83 6.21
N MET A 581 -3.19 -23.38 6.45
CA MET A 581 -2.04 -23.84 5.67
C MET A 581 -1.81 -25.35 5.87
N MET A 582 -1.89 -25.83 7.11
CA MET A 582 -1.83 -27.27 7.41
C MET A 582 -2.95 -28.04 6.71
N GLU A 583 -4.21 -27.59 6.83
CA GLU A 583 -5.37 -28.25 6.21
C GLU A 583 -5.27 -28.29 4.67
N ILE A 584 -4.76 -27.22 4.04
CA ILE A 584 -4.48 -27.20 2.59
C ILE A 584 -3.46 -28.28 2.23
N ILE A 585 -2.35 -28.37 2.97
CA ILE A 585 -1.28 -29.33 2.71
C ILE A 585 -1.82 -30.76 2.86
N GLU A 586 -2.57 -31.06 3.93
CA GLU A 586 -3.19 -32.38 4.14
C GLU A 586 -4.20 -32.73 3.05
N TYR A 587 -5.04 -31.77 2.65
CA TYR A 587 -6.00 -31.95 1.57
C TYR A 587 -5.27 -32.32 0.27
N LEU A 588 -4.22 -31.58 -0.09
CA LEU A 588 -3.46 -31.83 -1.32
C LEU A 588 -2.71 -33.16 -1.25
N ARG A 589 -2.13 -33.54 -0.11
CA ARG A 589 -1.48 -34.86 0.10
C ARG A 589 -2.43 -36.03 -0.16
N LYS A 590 -3.70 -35.88 0.21
CA LYS A 590 -4.71 -36.94 0.12
C LYS A 590 -5.35 -37.06 -1.26
N ASN A 591 -5.47 -35.95 -1.99
CA ASN A 591 -6.34 -35.87 -3.18
C ASN A 591 -5.62 -35.55 -4.49
N HIS A 592 -4.37 -35.09 -4.45
CA HIS A 592 -3.58 -34.65 -5.62
C HIS A 592 -2.17 -35.24 -5.58
#